data_AF-A0A067BKJ4-F1
#
_entry.id   AF-A0A067BKJ4-F1
#
_cell.length_a   1.000
_cell.length_b   1.000
_cell.length_c   1.000
_cell.angle_alpha   90.00
_cell.angle_beta   90.00
_cell.angle_gamma   90.00
#
_symmetry.space_group_name_H-M   'P 1'
#
loop_
_entity.id
_entity.type
_entity.pdbx_description
1 polymer ?
#
loop_
_entity_poly.entity_id
_entity_poly.type
_entity_poly.pdbx_seq_one_letter_code
_entity_poly.pdbx_strand_id
1 'polypeptide(L)'
;MADEHYITVTTPKAGANILVDVPKTTLEWKHVTKVVKVKNPSTKSVDDKTILNNVSGVAVPGELIVLMGPSGAGKSSLLDVIA
;
A
#
# COMPACT_ATOMS: atom_id res chain seq x y z
N MET A 1 -19.89 10.56 -15.85
CA MET A 1 -19.76 10.21 -14.42
C MET A 1 -18.28 9.90 -14.25
N ALA A 2 -17.50 10.87 -13.80
CA ALA A 2 -16.04 10.76 -13.71
C ALA A 2 -15.67 10.87 -12.23
N ASP A 3 -14.96 9.87 -11.74
CA ASP A 3 -14.52 9.76 -10.35
C ASP A 3 -13.36 10.74 -10.09
N GLU A 4 -13.67 11.87 -9.46
CA GLU A 4 -12.66 12.82 -8.97
C GLU A 4 -12.00 12.27 -7.69
N HIS A 5 -10.87 11.58 -7.84
CA HIS A 5 -10.04 11.07 -6.75
C HIS A 5 -8.98 12.06 -6.26
N TYR A 6 -9.27 13.36 -6.18
CA TYR A 6 -8.33 14.32 -5.60
C TYR A 6 -8.96 15.13 -4.48
N ILE A 7 -8.20 15.33 -3.41
CA ILE A 7 -8.54 16.28 -2.35
C ILE A 7 -7.82 17.60 -2.64
N THR A 8 -8.57 18.68 -2.78
CA THR A 8 -7.99 20.02 -2.90
C THR A 8 -7.69 20.56 -1.51
N VAL A 9 -6.42 20.65 -1.14
CA VAL A 9 -5.98 21.25 0.13
C VAL A 9 -5.51 22.69 -0.11
N THR A 10 -6.09 23.65 0.61
CA THR A 10 -5.72 25.06 0.50
C THR A 10 -4.49 25.36 1.36
N THR A 11 -3.46 25.98 0.77
CA THR A 11 -2.22 26.32 1.50
C THR A 11 -2.49 27.37 2.58
N PRO A 12 -2.13 27.13 3.86
CA PRO A 12 -2.30 28.12 4.91
C PRO A 12 -1.39 29.33 4.71
N LYS A 13 -1.92 30.55 4.82
CA LYS A 13 -1.11 31.78 4.86
C LYS A 13 -0.42 31.90 6.23
N ALA A 14 0.85 32.32 6.22
CA ALA A 14 1.66 32.46 7.43
C ALA A 14 0.96 33.36 8.47
N GLY A 15 0.78 32.85 9.69
CA GLY A 15 0.24 33.60 10.83
C GLY A 15 -1.17 33.21 11.32
N ALA A 16 -1.86 32.27 10.67
CA ALA A 16 -3.08 31.69 11.23
C ALA A 16 -2.72 30.64 12.30
N ASN A 17 -3.43 30.63 13.44
CA ASN A 17 -3.40 29.50 14.37
C ASN A 17 -3.76 28.24 13.59
N ILE A 18 -2.77 27.35 13.41
CA ILE A 18 -2.87 26.12 12.63
C ILE A 18 -3.74 25.13 13.42
N LEU A 19 -5.04 25.33 13.41
CA LEU A 19 -6.00 24.24 13.50
C LEU A 19 -6.29 23.82 12.06
N VAL A 20 -5.27 23.28 11.39
CA VAL A 20 -5.48 22.64 10.10
C VAL A 20 -6.24 21.36 10.42
N ASP A 21 -7.52 21.34 10.10
CA ASP A 21 -8.29 20.11 9.99
C ASP A 21 -7.69 19.32 8.83
N VAL A 22 -6.54 18.66 9.10
CA VAL A 22 -5.86 17.82 8.12
C VAL A 22 -6.79 16.64 7.91
N PRO A 23 -7.26 16.37 6.67
CA PRO A 23 -8.09 15.22 6.39
C PRO A 23 -7.37 13.95 6.87
N LYS A 24 -7.94 13.32 7.89
CA LYS A 24 -7.44 12.06 8.44
C LYS A 24 -7.96 10.95 7.55
N THR A 25 -7.13 10.47 6.63
CA THR A 25 -7.47 9.35 5.74
C THR A 25 -6.87 8.04 6.24
N THR A 26 -7.73 7.09 6.57
CA THR A 26 -7.31 5.71 6.87
C THR A 26 -7.14 4.93 5.58
N LEU A 27 -5.98 4.28 5.40
CA LEU A 27 -5.71 3.36 4.30
C LEU A 27 -6.05 1.93 4.77
N GLU A 28 -6.91 1.22 4.06
CA GLU A 28 -7.26 -0.17 4.37
C GLU A 28 -7.03 -1.05 3.14
N TRP A 29 -6.49 -2.24 3.34
CA TRP A 29 -6.38 -3.26 2.30
C TRP A 29 -6.97 -4.58 2.80
N LYS A 30 -7.68 -5.28 1.91
CA LYS A 30 -8.38 -6.52 2.22
C LYS A 30 -8.07 -7.58 1.18
N HIS A 31 -7.70 -8.77 1.67
CA HIS A 31 -7.51 -9.97 0.86
C HIS A 31 -6.52 -9.81 -0.30
N VAL A 32 -5.46 -9.03 -0.08
CA VAL A 32 -4.43 -8.76 -1.10
C VAL A 32 -3.66 -10.04 -1.40
N THR A 33 -3.71 -10.46 -2.67
CA THR A 33 -3.01 -11.63 -3.18
C THR A 33 -2.24 -11.24 -4.43
N LYS A 34 -0.95 -11.58 -4.48
CA LYS A 34 -0.07 -11.27 -5.61
C LYS A 34 0.62 -12.54 -6.06
N VAL A 35 0.38 -12.93 -7.30
CA VAL A 35 0.99 -14.09 -7.96
C VAL A 35 1.85 -13.58 -9.11
N VAL A 36 3.06 -14.12 -9.24
CA VAL A 36 3.98 -13.79 -10.32
C VAL A 36 4.39 -15.06 -11.05
N LYS A 37 4.57 -14.93 -12.37
CA LYS A 37 5.03 -16.02 -13.23
C LYS A 37 6.54 -16.11 -13.16
N VAL A 38 7.06 -17.26 -12.76
CA VAL A 38 8.49 -17.54 -12.64
C VAL A 38 8.87 -18.64 -13.61
N LYS A 39 9.90 -18.40 -14.41
CA LYS A 39 10.44 -19.43 -15.31
C LYS A 39 11.29 -20.39 -14.50
N ASN A 40 10.93 -21.66 -14.49
CA ASN A 40 11.68 -22.71 -13.83
C ASN A 40 12.89 -23.11 -14.69
N PRO A 41 14.14 -22.95 -14.21
CA PRO A 41 15.33 -23.26 -14.98
C PRO A 41 15.46 -24.74 -15.35
N SER A 42 14.93 -25.63 -14.50
CA SER A 42 15.08 -27.09 -14.65
C SER A 42 14.06 -27.69 -15.61
N THR A 43 12.80 -27.25 -15.52
CA THR A 43 11.70 -27.79 -16.33
C THR A 43 11.39 -26.96 -17.58
N LYS A 44 12.03 -25.77 -17.71
CA LYS A 44 11.76 -24.74 -18.75
C LYS A 44 10.30 -24.25 -18.80
N SER A 45 9.47 -24.67 -17.84
CA SER A 45 8.07 -24.27 -17.73
C SER A 45 7.92 -22.95 -16.96
N VAL A 46 6.78 -22.31 -17.11
CA VAL A 46 6.41 -21.09 -16.37
C VAL A 46 5.50 -21.51 -15.23
N ASP A 47 5.99 -21.36 -14.01
CA ASP A 47 5.29 -21.71 -12.78
C ASP A 47 4.73 -20.45 -12.10
N ASP A 48 3.59 -20.57 -11.45
CA ASP A 48 3.01 -19.48 -10.65
C ASP A 48 3.60 -19.50 -9.24
N LYS A 49 4.14 -18.34 -8.81
CA LYS A 49 4.66 -18.13 -7.46
C LYS A 49 3.82 -17.07 -6.74
N THR A 50 3.18 -17.49 -5.66
CA THR A 50 2.46 -16.59 -4.76
C THR A 50 3.45 -15.82 -3.89
N ILE A 51 3.43 -14.48 -3.98
CA ILE A 51 4.27 -13.56 -3.19
C ILE A 51 3.51 -13.03 -1.98
N LEU A 52 2.24 -12.68 -2.18
CA LEU A 52 1.32 -12.27 -1.11
C LEU A 52 0.12 -13.21 -1.16
N ASN A 53 -0.31 -13.69 0.00
CA ASN A 53 -1.45 -14.60 0.11
C ASN A 53 -2.45 -14.07 1.13
N ASN A 54 -3.58 -13.55 0.64
CA ASN A 54 -4.70 -13.10 1.46
C ASN A 54 -4.31 -12.12 2.59
N VAL A 55 -3.51 -11.11 2.26
CA VAL A 55 -3.00 -10.13 3.24
C VAL A 55 -4.01 -9.00 3.43
N SER A 56 -4.34 -8.70 4.68
CA SER A 56 -5.24 -7.60 5.06
C SER A 56 -4.59 -6.74 6.14
N GLY A 57 -4.99 -5.47 6.22
CA GLY A 57 -4.48 -4.55 7.23
C GLY A 57 -5.02 -3.14 7.05
N VAL A 58 -4.66 -2.28 8.00
CA VAL A 58 -5.14 -0.90 8.08
C VAL A 58 -3.99 0.00 8.53
N ALA A 59 -3.98 1.22 8.00
CA ALA A 59 -3.07 2.28 8.36
C ALA A 59 -3.85 3.55 8.71
N VAL A 60 -3.83 3.90 10.00
CA VAL A 60 -4.60 5.00 10.58
C VAL A 60 -3.74 6.27 10.66
N PRO A 61 -4.32 7.46 10.41
CA PRO A 61 -3.62 8.73 10.55
C PRO A 61 -3.04 8.94 11.96
N GLY A 62 -1.77 9.34 12.00
CA GLY A 62 -1.06 9.59 13.26
C GLY A 62 -0.31 8.38 13.83
N GLU A 63 -0.38 7.22 13.16
CA GLU A 63 0.35 6.02 13.55
C GLU A 63 1.58 5.79 12.65
N LEU A 64 2.67 5.33 13.26
CA LEU A 64 3.84 4.84 12.51
C LEU A 64 3.69 3.34 12.29
N ILE A 65 3.62 2.93 11.03
CA ILE A 65 3.52 1.52 10.64
C ILE A 65 4.83 1.06 10.04
N VAL A 66 5.33 -0.06 10.54
CA VAL A 66 6.60 -0.64 10.12
C VAL A 66 6.35 -2.04 9.57
N LEU A 67 6.72 -2.27 8.31
CA LEU A 67 6.72 -3.60 7.70
C LEU A 67 8.06 -4.30 7.98
N MET A 68 8.03 -5.36 8.76
CA MET A 68 9.20 -6.15 9.15
C MET A 68 9.11 -7.60 8.65
N GLY A 69 10.25 -8.26 8.54
CA GLY A 69 10.33 -9.67 8.11
C GLY A 69 11.58 -9.99 7.29
N PRO A 70 11.85 -11.27 7.02
CA PRO A 70 13.05 -11.71 6.31
C PRO A 70 13.09 -11.21 4.86
N SER A 71 14.27 -11.28 4.23
CA SER A 71 14.40 -10.98 2.81
C SER A 71 13.53 -11.96 2.00
N GLY A 72 12.81 -11.44 0.99
CA GLY A 72 11.90 -12.25 0.17
C GLY A 72 10.51 -12.50 0.76
N ALA A 73 10.17 -12.00 1.95
CA ALA A 73 8.84 -12.15 2.56
C ALA A 73 7.71 -11.38 1.87
N GLY A 74 8.00 -10.55 0.86
CA GLY A 74 6.99 -9.79 0.13
C GLY A 74 6.69 -8.38 0.65
N LYS A 75 7.49 -7.83 1.59
CA LYS A 75 7.29 -6.47 2.16
C LYS A 75 7.19 -5.37 1.11
N SER A 76 8.21 -5.24 0.26
CA SER A 76 8.20 -4.27 -0.84
C SER A 76 7.08 -4.57 -1.84
N SER A 77 6.78 -5.86 -2.07
CA SER A 77 5.69 -6.26 -2.95
C SER A 77 4.30 -5.92 -2.41
N LEU A 78 4.12 -5.82 -1.09
CA LEU A 78 2.92 -5.31 -0.46
C LEU A 78 2.81 -3.81 -0.65
N LEU A 79 3.91 -3.07 -0.43
CA LEU A 79 3.97 -1.62 -0.70
C LEU A 79 3.64 -1.31 -2.16
N ASP A 80 4.20 -2.05 -3.13
CA ASP A 80 3.90 -1.88 -4.56
C ASP A 80 2.42 -2.08 -4.93
N VAL A 81 1.64 -2.73 -4.07
CA VAL A 81 0.21 -3.01 -4.34
C VAL A 81 -0.69 -1.98 -3.67
N ILE A 82 -0.27 -1.40 -2.54
CA ILE A 82 -1.10 -0.47 -1.76
C ILE A 82 -0.72 1.01 -1.94
N ALA A 83 0.44 1.30 -2.57
CA ALA A 83 0.95 2.64 -2.84
C ALA A 83 1.08 2.89 -4.35
#